data_AF-A0A6J3C140-F1
#
_entry.id   AF-A0A6J3C140-F1
#
_cell.length_a   1.000
_cell.length_b   1.000
_cell.length_c   1.000
_cell.angle_alpha   90.00
_cell.angle_beta   90.00
_cell.angle_gamma   90.00
#
_symmetry.space_group_name_H-M   'P 1'
#
loop_
_entity.id
_entity.type
_entity.pdbx_description
1 polymer ?
#
loop_
_entity_poly.entity_id
_entity_poly.type
_entity_poly.pdbx_seq_one_letter_code
_entity_poly.pdbx_strand_id
1 'polypeptide(L)'
;MAYNGSGGKRLCTATDIDVERDVIHTISTPHGQVQRIVVFKKNGVQAMVEFESVESATRAKEALHGCDIYSGCCTLKIEFAKPERLNVFKNDQDSWDYTCK
;
A
#
# COMPACT_ATOMS: atom_id res chain seq x y z
N MET A 1 1.41 -21.76 16.57
CA MET A 1 1.48 -20.28 16.61
C MET A 1 0.40 -19.76 15.69
N ALA A 2 -0.73 -19.33 16.25
CA ALA A 2 -1.89 -18.89 15.49
C ALA A 2 -1.76 -17.40 15.19
N TYR A 3 -1.51 -17.04 13.93
CA TYR A 3 -1.62 -15.66 13.45
C TYR A 3 -3.10 -15.32 13.28
N ASN A 4 -3.82 -15.18 14.39
CA ASN A 4 -5.21 -14.75 14.40
C ASN A 4 -5.26 -13.23 14.19
N GLY A 5 -5.39 -12.82 12.94
CA GLY A 5 -5.62 -11.43 12.56
C GLY A 5 -4.99 -11.09 11.22
N SER A 6 -5.53 -11.63 10.12
CA SER A 6 -5.42 -11.09 8.75
C SER A 6 -4.15 -10.30 8.43
N GLY A 7 -2.98 -10.87 8.69
CA GLY A 7 -1.68 -10.34 8.28
C GLY A 7 -1.48 -10.66 6.81
N GLY A 8 -2.30 -10.04 5.96
CA GLY A 8 -2.25 -10.27 4.52
C GLY A 8 -0.97 -9.67 3.92
N LYS A 9 -0.58 -10.16 2.75
CA LYS A 9 0.42 -9.54 1.87
C LYS A 9 0.01 -8.14 1.35
N ARG A 10 -0.97 -7.50 1.97
CA ARG A 10 -1.64 -6.30 1.49
C ARG A 10 -1.71 -5.25 2.58
N LEU A 11 -1.34 -4.04 2.23
CA LEU A 11 -1.39 -2.89 3.10
C LEU A 11 -2.34 -1.85 2.52
N CYS A 12 -3.03 -1.12 3.39
CA CYS A 12 -3.71 0.11 3.04
C CYS A 12 -2.98 1.28 3.68
N THR A 13 -2.70 2.31 2.89
CA THR A 13 -2.09 3.57 3.31
C THR A 13 -3.16 4.65 3.26
N ALA A 14 -3.22 5.53 4.25
CA ALA A 14 -4.07 6.71 4.22
C ALA A 14 -3.19 7.96 4.35
N THR A 15 -3.43 8.95 3.49
CA THR A 15 -2.78 10.26 3.47
C THR A 15 -3.82 11.36 3.37
N ASP A 16 -3.51 12.50 3.99
CA ASP A 16 -4.35 13.70 3.93
C ASP A 16 -4.14 14.49 2.62
N ILE A 17 -3.05 14.19 1.89
CA ILE A 17 -2.70 14.81 0.60
C ILE A 17 -2.90 13.87 -0.58
N ASP A 18 -3.01 14.47 -1.77
CA ASP A 18 -2.97 13.76 -3.04
C ASP A 18 -1.63 13.07 -3.22
N VAL A 19 -1.66 11.74 -3.29
CA VAL A 19 -0.48 10.91 -3.53
C VAL A 19 -0.75 10.05 -4.76
N GLU A 20 0.16 10.13 -5.72
CA GLU A 20 0.06 9.34 -6.94
C GLU A 20 0.53 7.91 -6.69
N ARG A 21 -0.01 6.97 -7.47
CA ARG A 21 0.40 5.56 -7.44
C ARG A 21 1.90 5.38 -7.58
N ASP A 22 2.56 6.23 -8.37
CA ASP A 22 4.00 6.17 -8.60
C ASP A 22 4.83 6.47 -7.34
N VAL A 23 4.38 7.44 -6.54
CA VAL A 23 5.01 7.74 -5.24
C VAL A 23 4.87 6.55 -4.30
N ILE A 24 3.67 5.97 -4.22
CA ILE A 24 3.41 4.77 -3.40
C ILE A 24 4.28 3.60 -3.87
N HIS A 25 4.44 3.41 -5.17
CA HIS A 25 5.31 2.39 -5.74
C HIS A 25 6.77 2.61 -5.33
N THR A 26 7.25 3.86 -5.45
CA THR A 26 8.63 4.25 -5.16
C THR A 26 9.00 4.08 -3.69
N ILE A 27 8.11 4.42 -2.76
CA ILE A 27 8.37 4.20 -1.32
C ILE A 27 8.20 2.73 -0.92
N SER A 28 7.39 1.94 -1.64
CA SER A 28 7.12 0.54 -1.30
C SER A 28 8.14 -0.44 -1.89
N THR A 29 8.68 -0.15 -3.08
CA THR A 29 9.64 -1.00 -3.78
C THR A 29 10.90 -1.36 -2.98
N PRO A 30 11.52 -0.47 -2.16
CA PRO A 30 12.68 -0.87 -1.35
C PRO A 30 12.35 -1.87 -0.23
N HIS A 31 11.06 -2.03 0.13
CA HIS A 31 10.63 -2.95 1.19
C HIS A 31 10.19 -4.32 0.66
N GLY A 32 9.88 -4.41 -0.64
CA GLY A 32 9.58 -5.67 -1.30
C GLY A 32 8.98 -5.51 -2.70
N GLN A 33 8.76 -6.64 -3.35
CA GLN A 33 8.17 -6.68 -4.69
C GLN A 33 6.68 -6.33 -4.64
N VAL A 34 6.34 -5.20 -5.27
CA VAL A 34 4.97 -4.73 -5.37
C VAL A 34 4.28 -5.41 -6.54
N GLN A 35 3.17 -6.09 -6.24
CA GLN A 35 2.36 -6.84 -7.20
C GLN A 35 1.24 -5.99 -7.78
N ARG A 36 0.54 -5.22 -6.93
CA ARG A 36 -0.60 -4.39 -7.35
C ARG A 36 -0.69 -3.14 -6.51
N ILE A 37 -1.10 -2.03 -7.11
CA ILE A 37 -1.42 -0.79 -6.40
C ILE A 37 -2.79 -0.29 -6.83
N VAL A 38 -3.59 0.18 -5.88
CA VAL A 38 -4.88 0.85 -6.15
C VAL A 38 -5.00 2.07 -5.25
N VAL A 39 -5.16 3.25 -5.83
CA VAL A 39 -5.39 4.52 -5.15
C VAL A 39 -6.88 4.87 -5.28
N PHE A 40 -7.49 5.32 -4.19
CA PHE A 40 -8.88 5.73 -4.13
C PHE A 40 -9.04 6.93 -3.20
N LYS A 41 -9.86 7.89 -3.62
CA LYS A 41 -10.15 9.11 -2.87
C LYS A 41 -11.53 8.96 -2.22
N LYS A 42 -11.62 8.25 -1.10
CA LYS A 42 -12.88 7.98 -0.39
C LYS A 42 -12.73 8.27 1.11
N ASN A 43 -13.13 9.48 1.53
CA ASN A 43 -12.86 10.05 2.85
C ASN A 43 -11.36 10.29 3.11
N GLY A 44 -10.72 11.03 2.20
CA GLY A 44 -9.27 11.20 2.15
C GLY A 44 -8.65 10.37 1.02
N VAL A 45 -7.33 10.47 0.87
CA VAL A 45 -6.59 9.72 -0.15
C VAL A 45 -6.10 8.44 0.49
N GLN A 46 -6.48 7.32 -0.09
CA GLN A 46 -6.07 6.02 0.38
C GLN A 46 -5.46 5.23 -0.76
N ALA A 47 -4.38 4.50 -0.48
CA ALA A 47 -3.81 3.57 -1.44
C ALA A 47 -3.78 2.17 -0.82
N MET A 48 -3.89 1.17 -1.67
CA MET A 48 -3.74 -0.23 -1.31
C MET A 48 -2.61 -0.82 -2.12
N VAL A 49 -1.68 -1.48 -1.43
CA VAL A 49 -0.50 -2.09 -2.02
C VAL A 49 -0.53 -3.58 -1.71
N GLU A 50 -0.48 -4.40 -2.76
CA GLU A 50 -0.24 -5.83 -2.64
C GLU A 50 1.24 -6.10 -2.86
N PHE A 51 1.88 -6.76 -1.90
CA PHE A 51 3.22 -7.29 -2.00
C PHE A 51 3.19 -8.77 -2.40
N GLU A 52 4.34 -9.26 -2.85
CA GLU A 52 4.52 -10.69 -3.14
C GLU A 52 4.41 -11.54 -1.87
N SER A 53 5.03 -11.12 -0.77
CA SER A 53 5.09 -11.85 0.50
C SER A 53 4.54 -11.04 1.67
N VAL A 54 4.10 -11.75 2.72
CA VAL A 54 3.63 -11.14 3.98
C VAL A 54 4.78 -10.45 4.72
N GLU A 55 5.99 -10.99 4.61
CA GLU A 55 7.20 -10.43 5.21
C GLU A 55 7.51 -9.05 4.63
N SER A 56 7.45 -8.91 3.30
CA SER A 56 7.59 -7.61 2.62
C SER A 56 6.52 -6.61 3.05
N ALA A 57 5.26 -7.05 3.15
CA ALA A 57 4.18 -6.19 3.64
C ALA A 57 4.40 -5.75 5.09
N THR A 58 4.87 -6.65 5.96
CA THR A 58 5.14 -6.33 7.36
C THR A 58 6.28 -5.32 7.47
N ARG A 59 7.39 -5.56 6.76
CA ARG A 59 8.53 -4.65 6.73
C ARG A 59 8.15 -3.27 6.18
N ALA A 60 7.38 -3.21 5.09
CA ALA A 60 6.91 -1.96 4.51
C ALA A 60 6.01 -1.20 5.49
N LYS A 61 5.11 -1.90 6.19
CA LYS A 61 4.28 -1.31 7.25
C LYS A 61 5.15 -0.72 8.35
N GLU A 62 6.08 -1.48 8.92
CA GLU A 62 6.92 -1.01 10.02
C GLU A 62 7.82 0.17 9.63
N ALA A 63 8.28 0.21 8.38
CA ALA A 63 9.13 1.29 7.89
C ALA A 63 8.34 2.56 7.50
N LEU A 64 7.14 2.41 6.94
CA LEU A 64 6.36 3.54 6.42
C LEU A 64 5.29 4.04 7.39
N HIS A 65 4.84 3.23 8.34
CA HIS A 65 3.81 3.61 9.30
C HIS A 65 4.34 4.66 10.28
N GLY A 66 3.71 5.84 10.29
CA GLY A 66 4.13 6.95 11.13
C GLY A 66 5.30 7.75 10.55
N CYS A 67 5.76 7.46 9.33
CA CYS A 67 6.73 8.29 8.62
C CYS A 67 6.03 9.44 7.90
N ASP A 68 6.66 10.61 7.93
CA ASP A 68 6.25 11.76 7.16
C ASP A 68 6.88 11.71 5.76
N ILE A 69 6.05 11.80 4.72
CA ILE A 69 6.53 11.80 3.32
C ILE A 69 7.29 13.09 3.01
N TYR A 70 6.87 14.20 3.63
CA TYR A 70 7.48 15.51 3.49
C TYR A 70 7.84 16.03 4.88
N SER A 71 9.02 16.66 5.05
CA SER A 71 9.49 17.15 6.36
C SER A 71 8.42 18.02 7.06
N GLY A 72 7.78 17.47 8.08
CA GLY A 72 6.78 18.15 8.91
C GLY A 72 5.33 18.08 8.44
N CYS A 73 5.00 17.34 7.37
CA CYS A 73 3.63 17.14 6.90
C CYS A 73 3.40 15.73 6.31
N CYS A 74 2.16 15.25 6.40
CA CYS A 74 1.69 14.04 5.73
C CYS A 74 2.23 12.73 6.31
N THR A 75 1.85 12.46 7.56
CA THR A 75 2.12 11.19 8.22
C THR A 75 1.39 10.04 7.51
N LEU A 76 2.15 9.08 6.99
CA LEU A 76 1.62 7.87 6.39
C LEU A 76 1.02 6.97 7.45
N LYS A 77 -0.29 6.71 7.34
CA LYS A 77 -0.94 5.69 8.17
C LYS A 77 -1.07 4.40 7.38
N ILE A 78 -0.21 3.42 7.69
CA ILE A 78 -0.25 2.09 7.06
C ILE A 78 -0.97 1.08 7.97
N GLU A 79 -1.98 0.41 7.46
CA GLU A 79 -2.69 -0.67 8.16
C GLU A 79 -2.79 -1.93 7.27
N PHE A 80 -3.03 -3.09 7.86
CA PHE A 80 -3.28 -4.29 7.05
C PHE A 80 -4.62 -4.17 6.34
N ALA A 81 -4.63 -4.48 5.05
CA ALA A 81 -5.86 -4.43 4.27
C ALA A 81 -6.83 -5.52 4.76
N LYS A 82 -8.09 -5.13 5.02
CA LYS A 82 -9.17 -6.05 5.35
C LYS A 82 -9.54 -7.03 4.21
N PRO A 83 -9.64 -6.61 2.93
CA PRO A 83 -10.00 -7.54 1.87
C PRO A 83 -8.84 -8.47 1.49
N GLU A 84 -9.16 -9.76 1.33
CA GLU A 84 -8.22 -10.79 0.86
C GLU A 84 -7.96 -10.76 -0.64
N ARG A 85 -8.59 -9.85 -1.39
CA ARG A 85 -8.36 -9.72 -2.83
C ARG A 85 -8.45 -8.27 -3.27
N LEU A 86 -7.41 -7.79 -3.94
CA LEU A 86 -7.40 -6.52 -4.64
C LEU A 86 -7.79 -6.75 -6.09
N ASN A 87 -8.88 -6.12 -6.53
CA ASN A 87 -9.37 -6.25 -7.90
C ASN A 87 -8.96 -5.03 -8.72
N VAL A 88 -7.90 -5.18 -9.52
CA VAL A 88 -7.47 -4.16 -10.49
C VAL A 88 -8.25 -4.40 -11.78
N PHE A 89 -9.18 -3.52 -12.10
CA PHE A 89 -10.01 -3.65 -13.31
C PHE A 89 -9.30 -3.11 -14.56
N LYS A 90 -8.40 -2.14 -14.38
CA LYS A 90 -7.62 -1.51 -15.45
C LYS A 90 -6.29 -0.97 -14.93
N ASN A 91 -5.29 -0.95 -15.80
CA ASN A 91 -4.01 -0.30 -15.55
C ASN A 91 -4.12 1.17 -15.99
N ASP A 92 -4.17 2.07 -15.01
CA ASP A 92 -4.44 3.50 -15.14
C ASP A 92 -3.52 4.28 -14.14
N GLN A 93 -3.74 5.59 -13.99
CA GLN A 93 -3.06 6.44 -13.03
C GLN A 93 -3.41 6.05 -11.59
N ASP A 94 -4.66 5.63 -11.34
CA ASP A 94 -5.14 5.25 -10.01
C ASP A 94 -4.86 3.78 -9.65
N SER A 95 -4.81 2.86 -10.62
CA SER A 95 -4.64 1.44 -10.33
C SER A 95 -3.69 0.75 -11.31
N TRP A 96 -2.83 -0.13 -10.82
CA TRP A 96 -1.89 -0.86 -11.65
C TRP A 96 -1.64 -2.27 -11.13
N ASP A 97 -1.68 -3.24 -12.04
CA ASP A 97 -1.31 -4.64 -11.81
C ASP A 97 0.02 -4.95 -12.49
N TYR A 98 1.04 -5.29 -11.70
CA TYR A 98 2.37 -5.68 -12.14
C TYR A 98 2.54 -7.20 -12.30
N THR A 99 1.52 -7.99 -11.95
CA THR A 99 1.53 -9.47 -12.02
C THR A 99 1.11 -10.02 -13.37
N CYS A 100 0.33 -9.27 -14.16
CA CYS A 100 0.04 -9.61 -15.55
C CYS A 100 1.22 -9.22 -16.47
N LYS A 101 2.19 -10.12 -16.60
CA LYS A 101 3.12 -10.17 -17.75
C LYS A 101 2.74 -11.30 -18.68
#